data_AF-A0A2V5PLB7-F1
#
_entry.id   AF-A0A2V5PLB7-F1
#
_cell.length_a   1.000
_cell.length_b   1.000
_cell.length_c   1.000
_cell.angle_alpha   90.00
_cell.angle_beta   90.00
_cell.angle_gamma   90.00
#
_symmetry.space_group_name_H-M   'P 1'
#
loop_
_entity.id
_entity.type
_entity.pdbx_description
1 polymer ?
#
loop_
_entity_poly.entity_id
_entity_poly.type
_entity_poly.pdbx_seq_one_letter_code
_entity_poly.pdbx_strand_id
1 'polypeptide(L)'
;MVLSRQPCCCRWTPANDDFANRTPLTGSSVTFAGTLAGATLENAETNSSFPGSPRNSGGSVWWTWTASESTTVVIAMLRDYSSISSTNTALYAYTGTDLNGLTLLDTNSFDAPLGRYVVFSASAGASYQFRVAGGWGQPFTLKLTATNLPVFLAQPQDCTVSPYGSAFLSAIATGLRSNGWQNVSAAKYQWTFNGVPISGQTAPSLVIYNVTTNLAGSYSVIASNAGGVTESAAVTVTVTETNPVPRLAALPPSSPAVLSFSLTGEARRWYKIESSQDLKNWVSPSWVQNTNETSFRSVPRLGPNQFVRASLNARTDACVAQLKQLRQAQYMSAIENRLPASSVTSLGEIKPYLPLGQFNSILPCPEYGFYSAGNTISNNPTCSYQARGHQITDP
;
A
#
# COMPACT_ATOMS: atom_id res chain seq x y z
N MET A 1 30.95 54.11 48.00
CA MET A 1 31.68 52.89 47.64
C MET A 1 30.63 51.79 47.49
N VAL A 2 30.26 51.46 46.25
CA VAL A 2 29.18 50.52 45.93
C VAL A 2 29.72 49.11 46.14
N LEU A 3 29.10 48.35 47.04
CA LEU A 3 29.36 46.92 47.20
C LEU A 3 28.72 46.18 46.02
N SER A 4 29.56 45.49 45.25
CA SER A 4 29.14 44.63 44.15
C SER A 4 28.33 43.45 44.69
N ARG A 5 27.11 43.28 44.16
CA ARG A 5 26.34 42.05 44.33
C ARG A 5 26.99 40.95 43.49
N GLN A 6 27.47 39.88 44.11
CA GLN A 6 27.69 38.61 43.41
C GLN A 6 26.33 38.10 42.91
N PRO A 7 26.22 37.65 41.65
CA PRO A 7 24.98 37.06 41.16
C PRO A 7 24.76 35.69 41.81
N CYS A 8 23.57 35.51 42.36
CA CYS A 8 23.10 34.28 42.95
C CYS A 8 23.07 33.12 41.92
N CYS A 9 23.31 31.92 42.42
CA CYS A 9 23.36 30.65 41.71
C CYS A 9 22.15 30.45 40.76
N CYS A 10 22.38 30.40 39.45
CA CYS A 10 21.36 29.99 38.47
C CYS A 10 21.03 28.50 38.65
N ARG A 11 19.85 28.21 39.19
CA ARG A 11 19.23 26.89 39.09
C ARG A 11 18.84 26.69 37.62
N TRP A 12 19.46 25.73 36.94
CA TRP A 12 19.17 25.44 35.53
C TRP A 12 17.83 24.72 35.40
N THR A 13 16.73 25.46 35.35
CA THR A 13 15.42 24.93 34.96
C THR A 13 15.44 24.57 33.46
N PRO A 14 14.73 23.53 33.02
CA PRO A 14 14.54 23.26 31.60
C PRO A 14 13.95 24.48 30.88
N ALA A 15 14.37 24.72 29.64
CA ALA A 15 13.88 25.87 28.86
C ALA A 15 12.35 25.84 28.64
N ASN A 16 11.74 24.66 28.73
CA ASN A 16 10.32 24.43 28.56
C ASN A 16 9.61 24.02 29.87
N ASP A 17 10.14 24.49 31.00
CA ASP A 17 9.55 24.28 32.33
C ASP A 17 8.17 24.94 32.44
N ASP A 18 8.05 26.20 32.01
CA ASP A 18 6.78 26.93 32.02
C ASP A 18 5.95 26.65 30.75
N PHE A 19 4.63 26.58 30.90
CA PHE A 19 3.68 26.47 29.80
C PHE A 19 3.84 27.60 28.78
N ALA A 20 4.14 28.82 29.24
CA ALA A 20 4.40 29.96 28.36
C ALA A 20 5.65 29.76 27.49
N ASN A 21 6.62 28.97 27.95
CA ASN A 21 7.91 28.70 27.30
C ASN A 21 7.94 27.31 26.63
N ARG A 22 6.78 26.69 26.43
CA ARG A 22 6.65 25.38 25.77
C ARG A 22 7.37 25.33 24.43
N THR A 23 8.13 24.25 24.19
CA THR A 23 8.93 24.11 22.97
C THR A 23 8.05 23.76 21.77
N PRO A 24 8.15 24.50 20.64
CA PRO A 24 7.42 24.16 19.42
C PRO A 24 8.01 22.92 18.74
N LEU A 25 7.14 22.00 18.33
CA LEU A 25 7.46 20.85 17.50
C LEU A 25 6.92 21.06 16.08
N THR A 26 7.69 20.66 15.07
CA THR A 26 7.34 20.83 13.66
C THR A 26 7.49 19.51 12.89
N GLY A 27 6.54 19.20 12.01
CA GLY A 27 6.54 18.00 11.18
C GLY A 27 5.55 16.92 11.67
N SER A 28 5.35 15.89 10.84
CA SER A 28 4.40 14.80 11.09
C SER A 28 5.03 13.59 11.79
N SER A 29 6.35 13.52 11.89
CA SER A 29 7.05 12.52 12.69
C SER A 29 8.29 13.15 13.32
N VAL A 30 8.24 13.32 14.64
CA VAL A 30 9.24 14.08 15.41
C VAL A 30 9.65 13.26 16.61
N THR A 31 10.96 13.05 16.73
CA THR A 31 11.58 12.54 17.95
C THR A 31 12.10 13.72 18.74
N PHE A 32 11.71 13.82 20.00
CA PHE A 32 12.11 14.91 20.90
C PHE A 32 12.39 14.37 22.29
N ALA A 33 13.21 15.10 23.04
CA ALA A 33 13.66 14.69 24.36
C ALA A 33 13.33 15.75 25.40
N GLY A 34 13.25 15.31 26.66
CA GLY A 34 13.05 16.18 27.80
C GLY A 34 13.69 15.62 29.07
N THR A 35 13.70 16.43 30.12
CA THR A 35 14.10 16.04 31.46
C THR A 35 13.29 16.82 32.48
N LEU A 36 12.92 16.20 33.61
CA LEU A 36 12.31 16.91 34.74
C LEU A 36 13.36 17.32 35.78
N ALA A 37 14.66 17.09 35.52
CA ALA A 37 15.72 17.56 36.40
C ALA A 37 15.67 19.09 36.50
N GLY A 38 15.41 19.59 37.70
CA GLY A 38 15.31 21.03 37.95
C GLY A 38 13.97 21.65 37.52
N ALA A 39 13.06 20.88 36.93
CA ALA A 39 11.73 21.36 36.55
C ALA A 39 10.87 21.70 37.79
N THR A 40 9.94 22.62 37.61
CA THR A 40 8.98 23.09 38.61
C THR A 40 7.55 22.89 38.12
N LEU A 41 6.58 23.07 39.03
CA LEU A 41 5.16 23.07 38.70
C LEU A 41 4.64 24.49 38.86
N GLU A 42 3.86 24.95 37.89
CA GLU A 42 3.14 26.22 37.95
C GLU A 42 1.93 26.11 38.90
N ASN A 43 1.50 27.23 39.47
CA ASN A 43 0.38 27.26 40.42
C ASN A 43 -0.89 26.58 39.88
N ALA A 44 -1.21 26.82 38.61
CA ALA A 44 -2.38 26.24 37.95
C ALA A 44 -2.31 24.70 37.88
N GLU A 45 -1.12 24.14 37.68
CA GLU A 45 -0.89 22.70 37.55
C GLU A 45 -1.08 21.91 38.85
N THR A 46 -0.99 22.60 39.98
CA THR A 46 -1.19 22.03 41.33
C THR A 46 -2.64 22.09 41.78
N ASN A 47 -3.51 22.81 41.05
CA ASN A 47 -4.91 22.96 41.40
C ASN A 47 -5.64 21.61 41.31
N SER A 48 -6.42 21.26 42.32
CA SER A 48 -7.25 20.05 42.37
C SER A 48 -8.11 19.78 41.12
N SER A 49 -8.51 20.83 40.41
CA SER A 49 -9.33 20.76 39.19
C SER A 49 -8.51 20.64 37.91
N PHE A 50 -7.18 20.60 37.99
CA PHE A 50 -6.32 20.50 36.81
C PHE A 50 -6.56 19.15 36.10
N PRO A 51 -6.80 19.17 34.78
CA PRO A 51 -7.16 17.96 34.04
C PRO A 51 -6.00 16.95 33.98
N GLY A 52 -6.28 15.66 34.15
CA GLY A 52 -5.26 14.60 34.14
C GLY A 52 -4.71 14.19 35.52
N SER A 53 -5.38 14.58 36.59
CA SER A 53 -4.94 14.43 37.98
C SER A 53 -3.87 15.46 38.38
N PRO A 54 -4.14 16.30 39.38
CA PRO A 54 -3.20 17.31 39.84
C PRO A 54 -1.94 16.69 40.41
N ARG A 55 -0.79 17.33 40.15
CA ARG A 55 0.48 16.95 40.77
C ARG A 55 0.84 17.95 41.86
N ASN A 56 1.17 17.44 43.04
CA ASN A 56 1.58 18.23 44.20
C ASN A 56 3.08 18.09 44.52
N SER A 57 3.83 17.36 43.68
CA SER A 57 5.27 17.18 43.80
C SER A 57 5.89 16.86 42.44
N GLY A 58 7.16 17.19 42.27
CA GLY A 58 7.89 17.01 41.01
C GLY A 58 7.95 18.30 40.17
N GLY A 59 8.06 18.13 38.85
CA GLY A 59 8.07 19.21 37.88
C GLY A 59 7.37 18.81 36.59
N SER A 60 7.19 19.78 35.69
CA SER A 60 6.61 19.59 34.36
C SER A 60 7.48 20.19 33.27
N VAL A 61 7.39 19.63 32.07
CA VAL A 61 7.93 20.24 30.87
C VAL A 61 6.91 20.15 29.75
N TRP A 62 6.93 21.17 28.88
CA TRP A 62 5.87 21.43 27.92
C TRP A 62 6.35 21.52 26.47
N TRP A 63 5.52 21.02 25.56
CA TRP A 63 5.67 21.19 24.12
C TRP A 63 4.36 21.66 23.50
N THR A 64 4.46 22.36 22.37
CA THR A 64 3.32 22.70 21.52
C THR A 64 3.55 22.13 20.13
N TRP A 65 2.50 21.62 19.50
CA TRP A 65 2.55 21.16 18.12
C TRP A 65 1.29 21.63 17.40
N THR A 66 1.46 22.23 16.24
CA THR A 66 0.35 22.63 15.38
C THR A 66 0.20 21.60 14.28
N ALA A 67 -0.99 21.03 14.19
CA ALA A 67 -1.29 20.05 13.15
C ALA A 67 -1.29 20.74 11.78
N SER A 68 -0.46 20.27 10.85
CA SER A 68 -0.50 20.75 9.46
C SER A 68 -1.72 20.21 8.71
N GLU A 69 -2.24 19.06 9.13
CA GLU A 69 -3.37 18.34 8.52
C GLU A 69 -4.26 17.74 9.62
N SER A 70 -5.50 17.40 9.29
CA SER A 70 -6.37 16.65 10.20
C SER A 70 -5.97 15.17 10.19
N THR A 71 -5.60 14.63 11.34
CA THR A 71 -4.86 13.38 11.45
C THR A 71 -5.00 12.75 12.83
N THR A 72 -4.83 11.43 12.95
CA THR A 72 -4.64 10.82 14.28
C THR A 72 -3.19 10.97 14.70
N VAL A 73 -2.94 11.34 15.95
CA VAL A 73 -1.59 11.52 16.47
C VAL A 73 -1.34 10.53 17.59
N VAL A 74 -0.21 9.82 17.49
CA VAL A 74 0.31 8.94 18.55
C VAL A 74 1.60 9.54 19.08
N ILE A 75 1.74 9.66 20.40
CA ILE A 75 3.01 10.03 21.04
C ILE A 75 3.47 8.87 21.90
N ALA A 76 4.50 8.18 21.44
CA ALA A 76 5.06 7.02 22.12
C ALA A 76 6.29 7.39 22.95
N MET A 77 6.46 6.73 24.09
CA MET A 77 7.68 6.80 24.88
C MET A 77 8.74 5.85 24.31
N LEU A 78 9.89 6.40 23.93
CA LEU A 78 11.05 5.67 23.47
C LEU A 78 12.05 5.54 24.63
N ARG A 79 12.08 4.39 25.30
CA ARG A 79 13.05 4.11 26.37
C ARG A 79 13.49 2.65 26.34
N ASP A 80 14.72 2.42 26.77
CA ASP A 80 15.40 1.11 26.67
C ASP A 80 15.51 0.35 28.00
N TYR A 81 14.93 0.86 29.09
CA TYR A 81 15.02 0.26 30.43
C TYR A 81 13.69 -0.39 30.84
N SER A 82 13.74 -1.68 31.20
CA SER A 82 12.56 -2.54 31.40
C SER A 82 11.92 -2.48 32.80
N SER A 83 12.56 -1.85 33.79
CA SER A 83 12.16 -1.99 35.20
C SER A 83 12.27 -0.69 36.02
N ILE A 84 11.50 0.35 35.66
CA ILE A 84 11.45 1.54 36.51
C ILE A 84 10.03 1.87 36.97
N SER A 85 9.88 1.98 38.28
CA SER A 85 8.80 2.72 38.93
C SER A 85 9.09 4.18 38.70
N SER A 86 8.40 4.80 37.74
CA SER A 86 8.51 6.23 37.58
C SER A 86 7.91 6.87 38.83
N THR A 87 8.55 7.88 39.40
CA THR A 87 8.06 8.62 40.57
C THR A 87 6.81 9.41 40.17
N ASN A 88 5.69 8.69 40.02
CA ASN A 88 4.42 9.19 39.51
C ASN A 88 4.61 10.08 38.27
N THR A 89 5.25 9.57 37.20
CA THR A 89 5.51 10.36 35.98
C THR A 89 4.57 9.91 34.86
N ALA A 90 4.02 10.87 34.11
CA ALA A 90 3.08 10.58 33.04
C ALA A 90 3.22 11.58 31.89
N LEU A 91 2.84 11.12 30.71
CA LEU A 91 2.66 11.89 29.48
C LEU A 91 1.20 12.29 29.36
N TYR A 92 0.96 13.50 28.91
CA TYR A 92 -0.38 14.06 28.71
C TYR A 92 -0.43 14.78 27.36
N ALA A 93 -1.56 14.65 26.67
CA ALA A 93 -1.91 15.44 25.50
C ALA A 93 -3.16 16.27 25.79
N TYR A 94 -3.11 17.56 25.43
CA TYR A 94 -4.19 18.52 25.65
C TYR A 94 -4.53 19.27 24.38
N THR A 95 -5.76 19.79 24.32
CA THR A 95 -6.15 20.90 23.44
C THR A 95 -6.39 22.16 24.28
N GLY A 96 -6.33 23.33 23.63
CA GLY A 96 -6.38 24.64 24.27
C GLY A 96 -5.03 25.35 24.25
N THR A 97 -5.07 26.66 24.52
CA THR A 97 -3.91 27.55 24.50
C THR A 97 -3.69 28.30 25.81
N ASP A 98 -4.59 28.13 26.79
CA ASP A 98 -4.49 28.69 28.14
C ASP A 98 -4.33 27.54 29.14
N LEU A 99 -3.31 27.63 29.99
CA LEU A 99 -3.01 26.64 31.03
C LEU A 99 -4.20 26.39 31.97
N ASN A 100 -5.01 27.41 32.24
CA ASN A 100 -6.17 27.30 33.12
C ASN A 100 -7.41 26.68 32.45
N GLY A 101 -7.39 26.56 31.11
CA GLY A 101 -8.52 26.11 30.30
C GLY A 101 -8.19 24.91 29.41
N LEU A 102 -7.09 24.19 29.68
CA LEU A 102 -6.73 23.01 28.90
C LEU A 102 -7.81 21.92 29.01
N THR A 103 -8.05 21.23 27.91
CA THR A 103 -8.88 20.02 27.88
C THR A 103 -7.96 18.83 27.63
N LEU A 104 -7.98 17.86 28.54
CA LEU A 104 -7.22 16.62 28.38
C LEU A 104 -7.81 15.79 27.24
N LEU A 105 -6.94 15.40 26.31
CA LEU A 105 -7.27 14.48 25.22
C LEU A 105 -6.93 13.04 25.62
N ASP A 106 -5.72 12.83 26.15
CA ASP A 106 -5.28 11.50 26.59
C ASP A 106 -4.07 11.58 27.55
N THR A 107 -3.85 10.55 28.36
CA THR A 107 -2.72 10.44 29.30
C THR A 107 -2.27 9.01 29.54
N ASN A 108 -0.97 8.82 29.80
CA ASN A 108 -0.41 7.51 30.14
C ASN A 108 0.82 7.63 31.05
N SER A 109 0.99 6.69 31.98
CA SER A 109 2.13 6.71 32.91
C SER A 109 3.42 6.22 32.26
N PHE A 110 4.56 6.64 32.82
CA PHE A 110 5.89 6.15 32.48
C PHE A 110 6.19 4.81 33.19
N ASP A 111 5.21 4.17 33.83
CA ASP A 111 5.46 2.89 34.51
C ASP A 111 5.44 1.72 33.53
N ALA A 112 6.00 0.58 33.96
CA ALA A 112 5.97 -0.65 33.18
C ALA A 112 4.52 -1.06 32.82
N PRO A 113 4.29 -1.75 31.68
CA PRO A 113 5.26 -2.24 30.69
C PRO A 113 5.83 -1.16 29.75
N LEU A 114 6.81 -1.55 28.93
CA LEU A 114 7.35 -0.73 27.85
C LEU A 114 6.28 -0.41 26.79
N GLY A 115 6.55 0.61 25.96
CA GLY A 115 5.71 0.93 24.80
C GLY A 115 4.42 1.66 25.11
N ARG A 116 4.34 2.43 26.20
CA ARG A 116 3.16 3.27 26.45
C ARG A 116 3.15 4.49 25.52
N TYR A 117 1.95 4.96 25.24
CA TYR A 117 1.69 6.06 24.33
C TYR A 117 0.42 6.80 24.74
N VAL A 118 0.24 8.00 24.20
CA VAL A 118 -1.04 8.71 24.14
C VAL A 118 -1.50 8.85 22.70
N VAL A 119 -2.81 8.90 22.48
CA VAL A 119 -3.45 9.01 21.17
C VAL A 119 -4.57 10.04 21.16
N PHE A 120 -4.64 10.87 20.12
CA PHE A 120 -5.72 11.85 19.95
C PHE A 120 -5.95 12.19 18.48
N SER A 121 -7.14 12.71 18.16
CA SER A 121 -7.45 13.25 16.83
C SER A 121 -7.10 14.74 16.76
N ALA A 122 -6.27 15.09 15.78
CA ALA A 122 -5.85 16.44 15.50
C ALA A 122 -6.62 17.05 14.32
N SER A 123 -6.96 18.34 14.41
CA SER A 123 -7.58 19.12 13.33
C SER A 123 -6.55 20.06 12.70
N ALA A 124 -6.53 20.16 11.37
CA ALA A 124 -5.61 21.03 10.64
C ALA A 124 -5.64 22.47 11.18
N GLY A 125 -4.47 23.05 11.43
CA GLY A 125 -4.27 24.40 11.96
C GLY A 125 -4.47 24.54 13.48
N ALA A 126 -4.97 23.52 14.18
CA ALA A 126 -5.12 23.56 15.64
C ALA A 126 -3.81 23.24 16.35
N SER A 127 -3.58 23.91 17.49
CA SER A 127 -2.43 23.66 18.36
C SER A 127 -2.78 22.73 19.53
N TYR A 128 -1.88 21.79 19.79
CA TYR A 128 -1.98 20.79 20.84
C TYR A 128 -0.79 20.91 21.79
N GLN A 129 -1.04 20.68 23.07
CA GLN A 129 -0.04 20.83 24.12
C GLN A 129 0.32 19.47 24.69
N PHE A 130 1.62 19.20 24.84
CA PHE A 130 2.10 17.96 25.44
C PHE A 130 2.84 18.28 26.71
N ARG A 131 2.53 17.52 27.76
CA ARG A 131 3.14 17.67 29.06
C ARG A 131 3.74 16.35 29.48
N VAL A 132 4.98 16.39 29.97
CA VAL A 132 5.48 15.33 30.83
C VAL A 132 5.61 15.91 32.22
N ALA A 133 5.02 15.26 33.21
CA ALA A 133 5.07 15.73 34.58
C ALA A 133 5.21 14.58 35.56
N GLY A 134 5.94 14.81 36.65
CA GLY A 134 6.25 13.83 37.70
C GLY A 134 7.59 14.10 38.39
N GLY A 135 8.12 13.11 39.11
CA GLY A 135 9.42 13.21 39.80
C GLY A 135 10.61 12.61 39.04
N TRP A 136 10.43 12.22 37.77
CA TRP A 136 11.46 11.53 36.99
C TRP A 136 12.55 12.49 36.49
N GLY A 137 13.64 12.61 37.24
CA GLY A 137 14.75 13.51 36.88
C GLY A 137 15.69 13.01 35.77
N GLN A 138 15.47 11.82 35.21
CA GLN A 138 16.33 11.32 34.12
C GLN A 138 15.84 11.82 32.75
N PRO A 139 16.73 11.95 31.76
CA PRO A 139 16.31 12.23 30.39
C PRO A 139 15.36 11.15 29.85
N PHE A 140 14.44 11.56 28.98
CA PHE A 140 13.54 10.66 28.27
C PHE A 140 13.36 11.13 26.83
N THR A 141 12.99 10.19 25.96
CA THR A 141 12.72 10.43 24.55
C THR A 141 11.29 10.07 24.21
N LEU A 142 10.63 10.93 23.45
CA LEU A 142 9.27 10.75 22.93
C LEU A 142 9.30 10.77 21.40
N LYS A 143 8.33 10.09 20.80
CA LYS A 143 8.10 10.13 19.36
C LYS A 143 6.65 10.47 19.08
N LEU A 144 6.43 11.65 18.52
CA LEU A 144 5.16 12.02 17.91
C LEU A 144 5.10 11.45 16.51
N THR A 145 3.98 10.81 16.18
CA THR A 145 3.64 10.32 14.84
C THR A 145 2.22 10.78 14.51
N ALA A 146 2.10 11.76 13.63
CA ALA A 146 0.85 12.16 12.99
C ALA A 146 0.63 11.28 11.76
N THR A 147 -0.46 10.52 11.76
CA THR A 147 -0.80 9.54 10.74
C THR A 147 -1.90 10.09 9.84
N ASN A 148 -1.54 10.57 8.66
CA ASN A 148 -2.52 11.04 7.67
C ASN A 148 -3.30 9.87 7.07
N LEU A 149 -4.55 10.09 6.66
CA LEU A 149 -5.28 9.10 5.86
C LEU A 149 -4.54 8.84 4.54
N PRO A 150 -4.58 7.61 3.99
CA PRO A 150 -4.03 7.37 2.65
C PRO A 150 -4.73 8.23 1.59
N VAL A 151 -3.99 8.78 0.64
CA VAL A 151 -4.52 9.51 -0.52
C VAL A 151 -4.24 8.71 -1.77
N PHE A 152 -5.23 8.53 -2.65
CA PHE A 152 -5.00 7.89 -3.94
C PHE A 152 -4.30 8.85 -4.92
N LEU A 153 -3.05 8.54 -5.27
CA LEU A 153 -2.26 9.20 -6.31
C LEU A 153 -2.66 8.72 -7.71
N ALA A 154 -3.11 7.47 -7.81
CA ALA A 154 -3.71 6.92 -9.02
C ALA A 154 -4.97 6.14 -8.63
N GLN A 155 -6.08 6.50 -9.25
CA GLN A 155 -7.35 5.80 -9.14
C GLN A 155 -7.34 4.56 -10.05
N PRO A 156 -8.08 3.50 -9.69
CA PRO A 156 -8.40 2.47 -10.68
C PRO A 156 -9.14 3.10 -11.86
N GLN A 157 -9.10 2.42 -13.01
CA GLN A 157 -9.78 2.85 -14.23
C GLN A 157 -10.80 1.82 -14.69
N ASP A 158 -11.85 2.28 -15.36
CA ASP A 158 -12.84 1.42 -15.98
C ASP A 158 -12.16 0.46 -16.97
N CYS A 159 -12.66 -0.77 -17.01
CA CYS A 159 -12.11 -1.81 -17.86
C CYS A 159 -13.24 -2.46 -18.65
N THR A 160 -13.06 -2.59 -19.96
CA THR A 160 -13.93 -3.42 -20.80
C THR A 160 -13.15 -4.66 -21.21
N VAL A 161 -13.72 -5.83 -20.92
CA VAL A 161 -13.09 -7.13 -21.18
C VAL A 161 -14.08 -8.08 -21.84
N SER A 162 -13.61 -8.83 -22.82
CA SER A 162 -14.42 -9.88 -23.44
C SER A 162 -14.56 -11.08 -22.50
N PRO A 163 -15.65 -11.86 -22.60
CA PRO A 163 -15.84 -13.05 -21.77
C PRO A 163 -14.63 -13.99 -21.81
N TYR A 164 -14.35 -14.63 -20.67
CA TYR A 164 -13.21 -15.53 -20.44
C TYR A 164 -11.82 -14.89 -20.57
N GLY A 165 -11.74 -13.56 -20.71
CA GLY A 165 -10.50 -12.81 -20.56
C GLY A 165 -10.21 -12.50 -19.10
N SER A 166 -9.17 -11.70 -18.85
CA SER A 166 -8.77 -11.26 -17.52
C SER A 166 -8.77 -9.75 -17.46
N ALA A 167 -9.49 -9.19 -16.49
CA ALA A 167 -9.42 -7.76 -16.19
C ALA A 167 -8.27 -7.47 -15.22
N PHE A 168 -7.63 -6.32 -15.39
CA PHE A 168 -6.57 -5.83 -14.53
C PHE A 168 -6.93 -4.45 -14.02
N LEU A 169 -6.99 -4.29 -12.70
CA LEU A 169 -7.20 -3.02 -12.03
C LEU A 169 -5.99 -2.73 -11.14
N SER A 170 -5.59 -1.47 -11.05
CA SER A 170 -4.54 -1.03 -10.15
C SER A 170 -4.89 0.31 -9.51
N ALA A 171 -4.36 0.54 -8.32
CA ALA A 171 -4.44 1.82 -7.65
C ALA A 171 -3.12 2.11 -6.94
N ILE A 172 -2.86 3.38 -6.70
CA ILE A 172 -1.68 3.83 -5.96
C ILE A 172 -2.19 4.74 -4.85
N ALA A 173 -2.14 4.27 -3.61
CA ALA A 173 -2.39 5.09 -2.44
C ALA A 173 -1.07 5.51 -1.79
N THR A 174 -1.06 6.66 -1.12
CA THR A 174 0.11 7.13 -0.38
C THR A 174 0.42 6.17 0.78
N GLY A 175 1.57 5.51 0.68
CA GLY A 175 2.23 4.86 1.80
C GLY A 175 3.65 5.40 1.86
N LEU A 176 4.04 6.03 2.96
CA LEU A 176 5.45 6.33 3.16
C LEU A 176 6.13 5.05 3.62
N ARG A 177 7.19 4.63 2.92
CA ARG A 177 8.06 3.58 3.42
C ARG A 177 8.84 4.08 4.63
N SER A 178 9.13 3.16 5.54
CA SER A 178 10.21 3.31 6.51
C SER A 178 11.54 3.64 5.83
N ASN A 179 12.12 4.81 6.12
CA ASN A 179 13.43 5.22 5.62
C ASN A 179 14.60 4.68 6.47
N GLY A 180 14.39 3.58 7.19
CA GLY A 180 15.40 2.96 8.06
C GLY A 180 15.51 3.56 9.46
N TRP A 181 14.87 4.71 9.73
CA TRP A 181 14.84 5.32 11.08
C TRP A 181 13.42 5.54 11.63
N GLN A 182 12.39 5.48 10.77
CA GLN A 182 10.99 5.61 11.18
C GLN A 182 10.15 4.53 10.54
N ASN A 183 9.55 3.63 11.33
CA ASN A 183 8.51 2.73 10.84
C ASN A 183 7.25 3.54 10.52
N VAL A 184 7.16 4.03 9.28
CA VAL A 184 5.95 4.64 8.75
C VAL A 184 5.11 3.53 8.10
N SER A 185 3.81 3.53 8.36
CA SER A 185 2.89 2.49 7.89
C SER A 185 2.73 2.62 6.37
N ALA A 186 3.27 1.67 5.61
CA ALA A 186 2.84 1.45 4.23
C ALA A 186 1.31 1.29 4.17
N ALA A 187 0.68 1.77 3.11
CA ALA A 187 -0.76 1.60 2.93
C ALA A 187 -1.06 0.11 2.71
N LYS A 188 -2.03 -0.42 3.46
CA LYS A 188 -2.61 -1.73 3.23
C LYS A 188 -3.85 -1.57 2.35
N TYR A 189 -4.07 -2.48 1.41
CA TYR A 189 -5.20 -2.43 0.48
C TYR A 189 -6.23 -3.50 0.81
N GLN A 190 -7.48 -3.25 0.42
CA GLN A 190 -8.56 -4.23 0.40
C GLN A 190 -9.50 -3.91 -0.76
N TRP A 191 -9.54 -4.77 -1.78
CA TRP A 191 -10.47 -4.61 -2.89
C TRP A 191 -11.89 -5.01 -2.51
N THR A 192 -12.88 -4.34 -3.10
CA THR A 192 -14.30 -4.65 -2.97
C THR A 192 -14.95 -4.88 -4.34
N PHE A 193 -15.98 -5.70 -4.38
CA PHE A 193 -16.86 -5.93 -5.53
C PHE A 193 -18.30 -5.66 -5.09
N ASN A 194 -18.96 -4.69 -5.72
CA ASN A 194 -20.29 -4.21 -5.37
C ASN A 194 -20.42 -3.91 -3.86
N GLY A 195 -19.40 -3.28 -3.28
CA GLY A 195 -19.32 -2.92 -1.85
C GLY A 195 -18.93 -4.07 -0.90
N VAL A 196 -18.75 -5.30 -1.40
CA VAL A 196 -18.37 -6.46 -0.58
C VAL A 196 -16.85 -6.71 -0.70
N PRO A 197 -16.11 -6.80 0.42
CA PRO A 197 -14.68 -7.10 0.39
C PRO A 197 -14.36 -8.44 -0.31
N ILE A 198 -13.40 -8.42 -1.22
CA ILE A 198 -12.90 -9.63 -1.90
C ILE A 198 -11.79 -10.26 -1.05
N SER A 199 -12.04 -11.46 -0.52
CA SER A 199 -11.11 -12.14 0.39
C SER A 199 -9.70 -12.28 -0.21
N GLY A 200 -8.69 -11.91 0.57
CA GLY A 200 -7.27 -12.06 0.21
C GLY A 200 -6.76 -11.07 -0.85
N GLN A 201 -7.61 -10.19 -1.39
CA GLN A 201 -7.19 -9.19 -2.38
C GLN A 201 -6.69 -7.93 -1.69
N THR A 202 -5.46 -8.01 -1.17
CA THR A 202 -4.81 -6.96 -0.35
C THR A 202 -3.61 -6.28 -1.03
N ALA A 203 -3.39 -6.59 -2.31
CA ALA A 203 -2.36 -5.96 -3.13
C ALA A 203 -2.87 -4.63 -3.75
N PRO A 204 -1.96 -3.71 -4.14
CA PRO A 204 -2.31 -2.49 -4.88
C PRO A 204 -2.89 -2.74 -6.28
N SER A 205 -2.93 -4.00 -6.72
CA SER A 205 -3.58 -4.41 -7.96
C SER A 205 -4.49 -5.61 -7.75
N LEU A 206 -5.50 -5.72 -8.59
CA LEU A 206 -6.45 -6.83 -8.65
C LEU A 206 -6.46 -7.38 -10.08
N VAL A 207 -6.35 -8.70 -10.18
CA VAL A 207 -6.62 -9.43 -11.43
C VAL A 207 -7.89 -10.23 -11.25
N ILE A 208 -8.82 -10.08 -12.19
CA ILE A 208 -10.05 -10.85 -12.24
C ILE A 208 -9.90 -11.80 -13.44
N TYR A 209 -9.67 -13.08 -13.16
CA TYR A 209 -9.47 -14.09 -14.20
C TYR A 209 -10.80 -14.61 -14.73
N ASN A 210 -10.80 -15.06 -15.98
CA ASN A 210 -11.94 -15.74 -16.62
C ASN A 210 -13.26 -14.96 -16.46
N VAL A 211 -13.23 -13.67 -16.77
CA VAL A 211 -14.35 -12.76 -16.51
C VAL A 211 -15.61 -13.22 -17.24
N THR A 212 -16.71 -13.29 -16.49
CA THR A 212 -18.06 -13.61 -16.95
C THR A 212 -19.01 -12.49 -16.55
N THR A 213 -20.24 -12.46 -17.07
CA THR A 213 -21.19 -11.36 -16.81
C THR A 213 -21.55 -11.17 -15.34
N ASN A 214 -21.46 -12.21 -14.50
CA ASN A 214 -21.63 -12.12 -13.04
C ASN A 214 -20.42 -11.52 -12.30
N LEU A 215 -19.28 -11.35 -12.98
CA LEU A 215 -18.11 -10.63 -12.51
C LEU A 215 -18.05 -9.21 -13.10
N ALA A 216 -19.06 -8.81 -13.89
CA ALA A 216 -19.25 -7.43 -14.27
C ALA A 216 -19.84 -6.65 -13.08
N GLY A 217 -19.44 -5.40 -12.93
CA GLY A 217 -19.98 -4.54 -11.88
C GLY A 217 -18.98 -3.53 -11.36
N SER A 218 -19.28 -2.99 -10.19
CA SER A 218 -18.51 -1.94 -9.57
C SER A 218 -17.41 -2.51 -8.69
N TYR A 219 -16.19 -2.02 -8.86
CA TYR A 219 -15.02 -2.35 -8.06
C TYR A 219 -14.44 -1.09 -7.44
N SER A 220 -14.06 -1.16 -6.18
CA SER A 220 -13.31 -0.11 -5.48
C SER A 220 -12.21 -0.75 -4.64
N VAL A 221 -11.28 0.07 -4.15
CA VAL A 221 -10.25 -0.38 -3.22
C VAL A 221 -10.15 0.56 -2.04
N ILE A 222 -10.09 -0.03 -0.85
CA ILE A 222 -9.87 0.70 0.40
C ILE A 222 -8.38 0.65 0.71
N ALA A 223 -7.76 1.81 0.87
CA ALA A 223 -6.41 1.96 1.38
C ALA A 223 -6.48 2.32 2.87
N SER A 224 -5.63 1.69 3.68
CA SER A 224 -5.59 1.91 5.13
C SER A 224 -4.16 2.06 5.66
N ASN A 225 -3.98 2.91 6.65
CA ASN A 225 -2.74 3.02 7.41
C ASN A 225 -3.08 3.32 8.88
N ALA A 226 -2.09 3.65 9.70
CA ALA A 226 -2.31 4.03 11.10
C ALA A 226 -3.13 5.33 11.29
N GLY A 227 -3.43 6.07 10.22
CA GLY A 227 -4.26 7.28 10.21
C GLY A 227 -5.73 7.01 9.93
N GLY A 228 -6.07 5.82 9.45
CA GLY A 228 -7.43 5.41 9.12
C GLY A 228 -7.52 4.84 7.69
N VAL A 229 -8.69 4.98 7.08
CA VAL A 229 -9.00 4.38 5.78
C VAL A 229 -9.54 5.42 4.79
N THR A 230 -9.19 5.25 3.51
CA THR A 230 -9.73 6.02 2.38
C THR A 230 -10.17 5.04 1.30
N GLU A 231 -11.32 5.27 0.70
CA GLU A 231 -11.82 4.48 -0.42
C GLU A 231 -11.53 5.17 -1.77
N SER A 232 -11.20 4.39 -2.79
CA SER A 232 -10.99 4.89 -4.15
C SER A 232 -12.31 5.33 -4.79
N ALA A 233 -12.23 6.03 -5.93
CA ALA A 233 -13.37 6.09 -6.84
C ALA A 233 -13.76 4.66 -7.25
N ALA A 234 -15.06 4.44 -7.41
CA ALA A 234 -15.58 3.18 -7.93
C ALA A 234 -15.39 3.14 -9.45
N VAL A 235 -14.93 1.99 -9.97
CA VAL A 235 -14.79 1.73 -11.40
C VAL A 235 -15.66 0.59 -11.84
N THR A 236 -16.03 0.59 -13.11
CA THR A 236 -16.88 -0.44 -13.71
C THR A 236 -16.03 -1.41 -14.53
N VAL A 237 -16.12 -2.69 -14.19
CA VAL A 237 -15.70 -3.77 -15.09
C VAL A 237 -16.89 -4.13 -15.95
N THR A 238 -16.78 -3.81 -17.23
CA THR A 238 -17.80 -4.08 -18.25
C THR A 238 -17.41 -5.33 -19.03
N VAL A 239 -18.37 -6.23 -19.22
CA VAL A 239 -18.20 -7.44 -20.01
C VAL A 239 -19.00 -7.32 -21.28
N THR A 240 -18.33 -7.11 -22.41
CA THR A 240 -18.98 -6.97 -23.72
C THR A 240 -18.43 -7.97 -24.70
N GLU A 241 -19.34 -8.59 -25.45
CA GLU A 241 -18.98 -9.46 -26.57
C GLU A 241 -18.77 -8.61 -27.82
N THR A 242 -17.52 -8.30 -28.15
CA THR A 242 -17.20 -7.69 -29.45
C THR A 242 -17.09 -8.75 -30.55
N ASN A 243 -16.57 -9.95 -30.23
CA ASN A 243 -16.67 -11.16 -31.04
C ASN A 243 -16.32 -12.42 -30.20
N PRO A 244 -17.29 -13.06 -29.52
CA PRO A 244 -17.03 -13.91 -28.35
C PRO A 244 -16.46 -15.30 -28.66
N VAL A 245 -16.60 -15.78 -29.90
CA VAL A 245 -16.13 -17.11 -30.30
C VAL A 245 -15.26 -17.00 -31.55
N PRO A 246 -14.02 -17.51 -31.54
CA PRO A 246 -13.22 -17.58 -32.76
C PRO A 246 -13.97 -18.38 -33.82
N ARG A 247 -14.20 -17.77 -34.98
CA ARG A 247 -14.83 -18.41 -36.12
C ARG A 247 -13.78 -18.90 -37.08
N LEU A 248 -13.86 -20.18 -37.41
CA LEU A 248 -13.06 -20.80 -38.46
C LEU A 248 -13.91 -20.92 -39.72
N ALA A 249 -13.39 -20.43 -40.84
CA ALA A 249 -13.97 -20.70 -42.16
C ALA A 249 -12.91 -21.40 -43.01
N ALA A 250 -13.27 -22.56 -43.58
CA ALA A 250 -12.38 -23.31 -44.46
C ALA A 250 -12.06 -22.50 -45.72
N LEU A 251 -10.82 -22.61 -46.19
CA LEU A 251 -10.35 -22.01 -47.43
C LEU A 251 -9.88 -23.10 -48.39
N PRO A 252 -9.85 -22.82 -49.71
CA PRO A 252 -9.23 -23.71 -50.67
C PRO A 252 -7.79 -24.06 -50.23
N PRO A 253 -7.42 -25.35 -50.20
CA PRO A 253 -6.08 -25.73 -49.79
C PRO A 253 -5.05 -25.25 -50.83
N SER A 254 -3.94 -24.67 -50.38
CA SER A 254 -2.80 -24.32 -51.24
C SER A 254 -2.03 -25.54 -51.76
N SER A 255 -2.23 -26.70 -51.13
CA SER A 255 -1.66 -28.00 -51.51
C SER A 255 -2.44 -29.14 -50.82
N PRO A 256 -2.48 -30.37 -51.36
CA PRO A 256 -3.12 -31.51 -50.73
C PRO A 256 -2.61 -31.83 -49.31
N ALA A 257 -1.39 -31.41 -48.98
CA ALA A 257 -0.72 -31.67 -47.71
C ALA A 257 -1.11 -30.69 -46.57
N VAL A 258 -1.93 -29.68 -46.85
CA VAL A 258 -2.29 -28.63 -45.88
C VAL A 258 -3.78 -28.35 -45.88
N LEU A 259 -4.33 -28.12 -44.70
CA LEU A 259 -5.68 -27.57 -44.52
C LEU A 259 -5.54 -26.07 -44.24
N SER A 260 -6.20 -25.24 -45.05
CA SER A 260 -6.17 -23.77 -44.92
C SER A 260 -7.52 -23.24 -44.43
N PHE A 261 -7.49 -22.18 -43.63
CA PHE A 261 -8.68 -21.56 -43.06
C PHE A 261 -8.43 -20.10 -42.68
N SER A 262 -9.50 -19.30 -42.63
CA SER A 262 -9.48 -18.01 -41.96
C SER A 262 -9.94 -18.18 -40.51
N LEU A 263 -9.30 -17.44 -39.62
CA LEU A 263 -9.65 -17.30 -38.21
C LEU A 263 -10.11 -15.87 -37.98
N THR A 264 -11.41 -15.70 -37.73
CA THR A 264 -11.97 -14.43 -37.29
C THR A 264 -12.15 -14.44 -35.78
N GLY A 265 -11.72 -13.38 -35.11
CA GLY A 265 -11.78 -13.26 -33.67
C GLY A 265 -11.32 -11.89 -33.18
N GLU A 266 -11.45 -11.65 -31.89
CA GLU A 266 -11.01 -10.45 -31.21
C GLU A 266 -9.55 -10.11 -31.51
N ALA A 267 -9.33 -8.89 -32.00
CA ALA A 267 -7.99 -8.39 -32.27
C ALA A 267 -7.16 -8.35 -30.99
N ARG A 268 -5.86 -8.62 -31.12
CA ARG A 268 -4.87 -8.70 -30.02
C ARG A 268 -5.10 -9.84 -29.02
N ARG A 269 -6.12 -10.69 -29.21
CA ARG A 269 -6.29 -11.90 -28.41
C ARG A 269 -5.50 -13.07 -28.97
N TRP A 270 -4.92 -13.86 -28.08
CA TRP A 270 -4.18 -15.07 -28.43
C TRP A 270 -5.13 -16.27 -28.51
N TYR A 271 -5.07 -16.97 -29.63
CA TYR A 271 -5.81 -18.18 -29.90
C TYR A 271 -4.87 -19.38 -30.01
N LYS A 272 -5.27 -20.49 -29.39
CA LYS A 272 -4.65 -21.80 -29.56
C LYS A 272 -5.33 -22.50 -30.71
N ILE A 273 -4.54 -22.93 -31.69
CA ILE A 273 -5.00 -23.73 -32.83
C ILE A 273 -4.52 -25.15 -32.62
N GLU A 274 -5.44 -26.11 -32.68
CA GLU A 274 -5.11 -27.52 -32.53
C GLU A 274 -5.71 -28.32 -33.67
N SER A 275 -5.07 -29.44 -33.98
CA SER A 275 -5.44 -30.34 -35.06
C SER A 275 -5.79 -31.71 -34.52
N SER A 276 -6.80 -32.37 -35.07
CA SER A 276 -7.21 -33.72 -34.67
C SER A 276 -7.66 -34.53 -35.88
N GLN A 277 -7.47 -35.85 -35.84
CA GLN A 277 -7.98 -36.76 -36.87
C GLN A 277 -9.30 -37.44 -36.48
N ASP A 278 -9.68 -37.36 -35.19
CA ASP A 278 -10.77 -38.14 -34.60
C ASP A 278 -11.69 -37.33 -33.65
N LEU A 279 -11.47 -36.01 -33.56
CA LEU A 279 -12.12 -35.07 -32.63
C LEU A 279 -11.85 -35.33 -31.14
N LYS A 280 -11.07 -36.35 -30.78
CA LYS A 280 -10.76 -36.74 -29.40
C LYS A 280 -9.34 -36.36 -29.04
N ASN A 281 -8.38 -36.74 -29.90
CA ASN A 281 -6.96 -36.51 -29.70
C ASN A 281 -6.54 -35.25 -30.47
N TRP A 282 -6.20 -34.19 -29.72
CA TRP A 282 -5.81 -32.90 -30.27
C TRP A 282 -4.30 -32.71 -30.11
N VAL A 283 -3.61 -32.40 -31.21
CA VAL A 283 -2.14 -32.36 -31.31
C VAL A 283 -1.67 -31.09 -32.03
N SER A 284 -0.34 -30.90 -32.06
CA SER A 284 0.38 -29.85 -32.81
C SER A 284 -0.16 -28.43 -32.56
N PRO A 285 -0.19 -27.96 -31.31
CA PRO A 285 -0.73 -26.65 -31.00
C PRO A 285 0.11 -25.55 -31.64
N SER A 286 -0.53 -24.62 -32.35
CA SER A 286 0.07 -23.36 -32.80
C SER A 286 -0.66 -22.17 -32.18
N TRP A 287 0.04 -21.04 -32.11
CA TRP A 287 -0.43 -19.84 -31.42
C TRP A 287 -0.57 -18.70 -32.42
N VAL A 288 -1.71 -18.02 -32.38
CA VAL A 288 -1.98 -16.88 -33.27
C VAL A 288 -2.60 -15.75 -32.49
N GLN A 289 -2.06 -14.56 -32.70
CA GLN A 289 -2.71 -13.31 -32.36
C GLN A 289 -3.30 -12.69 -33.61
N ASN A 290 -4.56 -12.30 -33.54
CA ASN A 290 -5.24 -11.58 -34.62
C ASN A 290 -4.81 -10.10 -34.59
N THR A 291 -4.17 -9.60 -35.64
CA THR A 291 -3.75 -8.17 -35.74
C THR A 291 -4.87 -7.29 -36.29
N ASN A 292 -5.70 -7.85 -37.15
CA ASN A 292 -7.00 -7.39 -37.60
C ASN A 292 -8.05 -8.42 -37.15
N GLU A 293 -9.34 -8.21 -37.46
CA GLU A 293 -10.36 -9.18 -37.04
C GLU A 293 -10.19 -10.57 -37.68
N THR A 294 -9.47 -10.72 -38.80
CA THR A 294 -9.36 -11.99 -39.55
C THR A 294 -7.94 -12.33 -39.99
N SER A 295 -7.41 -13.43 -39.47
CA SER A 295 -6.12 -14.02 -39.83
C SER A 295 -6.26 -15.21 -40.79
N PHE A 296 -5.37 -15.33 -41.77
CA PHE A 296 -5.28 -16.51 -42.64
C PHE A 296 -4.23 -17.49 -42.12
N ARG A 297 -4.56 -18.78 -42.03
CA ARG A 297 -3.69 -19.81 -41.46
C ARG A 297 -3.83 -21.15 -42.20
N SER A 298 -2.82 -21.99 -42.03
CA SER A 298 -2.81 -23.36 -42.53
C SER A 298 -2.19 -24.29 -41.49
N VAL A 299 -2.64 -25.55 -41.44
CA VAL A 299 -2.05 -26.62 -40.64
C VAL A 299 -1.74 -27.84 -41.52
N PRO A 300 -0.75 -28.68 -41.16
CA PRO A 300 -0.50 -29.92 -41.86
C PRO A 300 -1.73 -30.83 -41.89
N ARG A 301 -2.01 -31.43 -43.04
CA ARG A 301 -3.05 -32.45 -43.17
C ARG A 301 -2.47 -33.80 -42.74
N LEU A 302 -2.89 -34.32 -41.59
CA LEU A 302 -2.33 -35.53 -41.01
C LEU A 302 -2.97 -36.81 -41.57
N GLY A 303 -4.14 -36.71 -42.20
CA GLY A 303 -4.85 -37.85 -42.76
C GLY A 303 -6.09 -37.48 -43.59
N PRO A 304 -6.91 -38.47 -43.97
CA PRO A 304 -8.11 -38.25 -44.78
C PRO A 304 -9.13 -37.37 -44.05
N ASN A 305 -9.33 -37.65 -42.76
CA ASN A 305 -10.11 -36.83 -41.85
C ASN A 305 -9.18 -35.93 -41.04
N GLN A 306 -9.41 -34.62 -41.12
CA GLN A 306 -8.65 -33.63 -40.39
C GLN A 306 -9.61 -32.55 -39.88
N PHE A 307 -9.56 -32.33 -38.59
CA PHE A 307 -10.32 -31.31 -37.89
C PHE A 307 -9.37 -30.27 -37.31
N VAL A 308 -9.84 -29.04 -37.25
CA VAL A 308 -9.14 -27.93 -36.61
C VAL A 308 -10.10 -27.25 -35.65
N ARG A 309 -9.59 -26.88 -34.49
CA ARG A 309 -10.29 -25.99 -33.57
C ARG A 309 -9.40 -24.80 -33.22
N ALA A 310 -10.06 -23.67 -32.99
CA ALA A 310 -9.46 -22.50 -32.38
C ALA A 310 -10.14 -22.31 -31.03
N SER A 311 -9.35 -22.13 -29.99
CA SER A 311 -9.84 -21.82 -28.66
C SER A 311 -9.13 -20.60 -28.10
N LEU A 312 -9.87 -19.84 -27.31
CA LEU A 312 -9.29 -18.84 -26.42
C LEU A 312 -8.35 -19.54 -25.45
N ASN A 313 -7.20 -18.93 -25.20
CA ASN A 313 -6.32 -19.44 -24.17
C ASN A 313 -6.33 -18.60 -22.91
N ALA A 314 -7.28 -18.95 -22.03
CA ALA A 314 -7.41 -18.40 -20.70
C ALA A 314 -6.10 -18.47 -19.88
N ARG A 315 -5.23 -19.47 -20.12
CA ARG A 315 -3.97 -19.60 -19.38
C ARG A 315 -2.92 -18.58 -19.83
N THR A 316 -2.78 -18.34 -21.14
CA THR A 316 -1.93 -17.25 -21.66
C THR A 316 -2.46 -15.92 -21.16
N ASP A 317 -3.77 -15.69 -21.26
CA ASP A 317 -4.40 -14.45 -20.83
C ASP A 317 -4.20 -14.17 -19.33
N ALA A 318 -4.42 -15.19 -18.48
CA ALA A 318 -4.13 -15.12 -17.06
C ALA A 318 -2.64 -14.85 -16.78
N CYS A 319 -1.74 -15.43 -17.57
CA CYS A 319 -0.31 -15.14 -17.45
C CYS A 319 0.01 -13.68 -17.78
N VAL A 320 -0.57 -13.13 -18.86
CA VAL A 320 -0.40 -11.72 -19.23
C VAL A 320 -0.92 -10.80 -18.14
N ALA A 321 -2.07 -11.11 -17.55
CA ALA A 321 -2.60 -10.34 -16.43
C ALA A 321 -1.68 -10.41 -15.19
N GLN A 322 -1.05 -11.56 -14.94
CA GLN A 322 -0.04 -11.70 -13.89
C GLN A 322 1.22 -10.87 -14.20
N LEU A 323 1.66 -10.80 -15.46
CA LEU A 323 2.76 -9.92 -15.87
C LEU A 323 2.42 -8.43 -15.65
N LYS A 324 1.17 -8.01 -15.90
CA LYS A 324 0.69 -6.64 -15.57
C LYS A 324 0.76 -6.38 -14.07
N GLN A 325 0.39 -7.36 -13.26
CA GLN A 325 0.47 -7.28 -11.81
C GLN A 325 1.92 -7.21 -11.30
N LEU A 326 2.84 -7.99 -11.88
CA LEU A 326 4.28 -7.87 -11.63
C LEU A 326 4.81 -6.48 -12.01
N ARG A 327 4.38 -5.94 -13.15
CA ARG A 327 4.75 -4.61 -13.62
C ARG A 327 4.30 -3.52 -12.65
N GLN A 328 3.06 -3.58 -12.20
CA GLN A 328 2.55 -2.65 -11.20
C GLN A 328 3.32 -2.74 -9.88
N ALA A 329 3.67 -3.95 -9.44
CA ALA A 329 4.46 -4.17 -8.23
C ALA A 329 5.88 -3.56 -8.33
N GLN A 330 6.51 -3.56 -9.51
CA GLN A 330 7.76 -2.83 -9.75
C GLN A 330 7.58 -1.32 -9.56
N TYR A 331 6.54 -0.73 -10.16
CA TYR A 331 6.27 0.70 -10.02
C TYR A 331 5.96 1.09 -8.56
N MET A 332 5.18 0.27 -7.85
CA MET A 332 4.90 0.50 -6.43
C MET A 332 6.18 0.48 -5.59
N SER A 333 7.04 -0.53 -5.81
CA SER A 333 8.34 -0.60 -5.16
C SER A 333 9.20 0.63 -5.49
N ALA A 334 9.22 1.06 -6.75
CA ALA A 334 9.98 2.23 -7.19
C ALA A 334 9.52 3.52 -6.50
N ILE A 335 8.20 3.77 -6.48
CA ILE A 335 7.60 4.96 -5.89
C ILE A 335 7.88 5.02 -4.40
N GLU A 336 7.61 3.92 -3.67
CA GLU A 336 7.79 3.87 -2.23
C GLU A 336 9.25 3.99 -1.80
N ASN A 337 10.17 3.42 -2.58
CA ASN A 337 11.61 3.47 -2.31
C ASN A 337 12.32 4.68 -2.96
N ARG A 338 11.59 5.53 -3.69
CA ARG A 338 12.14 6.67 -4.46
C ARG A 338 13.28 6.25 -5.40
N LEU A 339 13.13 5.10 -6.04
CA LEU A 339 14.15 4.54 -6.93
C LEU A 339 14.03 5.13 -8.34
N PRO A 340 15.15 5.46 -9.00
CA PRO A 340 15.13 5.78 -10.43
C PRO A 340 14.75 4.55 -11.26
N ALA A 341 14.22 4.76 -12.47
CA ALA A 341 13.78 3.68 -13.36
C ALA A 341 14.90 2.70 -13.77
N SER A 342 16.17 3.10 -13.63
CA SER A 342 17.35 2.27 -13.92
C SER A 342 17.74 1.33 -12.77
N SER A 343 17.11 1.44 -11.60
CA SER A 343 17.45 0.56 -10.47
C SER A 343 17.15 -0.89 -10.80
N VAL A 344 18.06 -1.78 -10.36
CA VAL A 344 17.89 -3.22 -10.44
C VAL A 344 16.65 -3.63 -9.67
N THR A 345 15.93 -4.62 -10.18
CA THR A 345 14.72 -5.15 -9.55
C THR A 345 14.72 -6.67 -9.58
N SER A 346 14.10 -7.28 -8.58
CA SER A 346 13.97 -8.72 -8.43
C SER A 346 12.57 -9.10 -7.97
N LEU A 347 12.18 -10.36 -8.20
CA LEU A 347 10.91 -10.89 -7.71
C LEU A 347 10.78 -10.79 -6.17
N GLY A 348 11.90 -10.86 -5.45
CA GLY A 348 11.92 -10.73 -3.99
C GLY A 348 11.53 -9.32 -3.51
N GLU A 349 12.01 -8.28 -4.20
CA GLU A 349 11.74 -6.88 -3.84
C GLU A 349 10.30 -6.46 -4.13
N ILE A 350 9.70 -6.98 -5.19
CA ILE A 350 8.33 -6.62 -5.58
C ILE A 350 7.26 -7.48 -4.90
N LYS A 351 7.68 -8.59 -4.27
CA LYS A 351 6.83 -9.55 -3.56
C LYS A 351 5.82 -8.92 -2.58
N PRO A 352 6.16 -7.88 -1.79
CA PRO A 352 5.21 -7.25 -0.87
C PRO A 352 3.99 -6.59 -1.55
N TYR A 353 4.08 -6.32 -2.85
CA TYR A 353 3.05 -5.63 -3.64
C TYR A 353 2.21 -6.59 -4.51
N LEU A 354 2.33 -7.90 -4.27
CA LEU A 354 1.67 -8.95 -5.05
C LEU A 354 0.71 -9.75 -4.17
N PRO A 355 -0.38 -10.31 -4.75
CA PRO A 355 -1.09 -11.40 -4.11
C PRO A 355 -0.20 -12.65 -4.12
N LEU A 356 -0.03 -13.25 -2.95
CA LEU A 356 0.85 -14.40 -2.77
C LEU A 356 0.01 -15.66 -2.53
N GLY A 357 0.45 -16.75 -3.14
CA GLY A 357 -0.12 -18.07 -2.94
C GLY A 357 0.33 -18.69 -1.62
N GLN A 358 0.07 -20.00 -1.50
CA GLN A 358 0.54 -20.78 -0.36
C GLN A 358 2.05 -20.65 -0.16
N PHE A 359 2.48 -20.72 1.10
CA PHE A 359 3.89 -20.58 1.49
C PHE A 359 4.52 -19.25 1.05
N ASN A 360 3.72 -18.19 0.94
CA ASN A 360 4.19 -16.86 0.57
C ASN A 360 4.87 -16.90 -0.82
N SER A 361 4.36 -17.70 -1.77
CA SER A 361 4.96 -17.84 -3.10
C SER A 361 4.30 -16.89 -4.11
N ILE A 362 5.05 -16.41 -5.09
CA ILE A 362 4.45 -15.74 -6.24
C ILE A 362 3.66 -16.79 -7.01
N LEU A 363 2.43 -16.45 -7.38
CA LEU A 363 1.58 -17.34 -8.16
C LEU A 363 2.30 -17.76 -9.45
N PRO A 364 2.40 -19.08 -9.74
CA PRO A 364 3.11 -19.55 -10.91
C PRO A 364 2.32 -19.29 -12.18
N CYS A 365 3.02 -19.24 -13.32
CA CYS A 365 2.35 -19.16 -14.61
C CYS A 365 1.41 -20.38 -14.79
N PRO A 366 0.14 -20.19 -15.19
CA PRO A 366 -0.81 -21.29 -15.40
C PRO A 366 -0.39 -22.32 -16.47
N GLU A 367 0.61 -22.01 -17.28
CA GLU A 367 1.23 -22.91 -18.26
C GLU A 367 2.59 -23.47 -17.80
N TYR A 368 2.88 -23.42 -16.49
CA TYR A 368 4.13 -23.93 -15.91
C TYR A 368 5.38 -23.18 -16.36
N GLY A 369 5.21 -21.92 -16.80
CA GLY A 369 6.31 -21.01 -17.10
C GLY A 369 6.93 -20.39 -15.84
N PHE A 370 8.11 -19.81 -16.02
CA PHE A 370 8.80 -19.06 -14.96
C PHE A 370 8.71 -17.57 -15.22
N TYR A 371 8.34 -16.81 -14.18
CA TYR A 371 8.36 -15.36 -14.21
C TYR A 371 9.75 -14.82 -13.90
N SER A 372 10.09 -13.69 -14.52
CA SER A 372 11.22 -12.83 -14.14
C SER A 372 10.72 -11.41 -13.97
N ALA A 373 11.27 -10.68 -13.00
CA ALA A 373 10.98 -9.26 -12.81
C ALA A 373 11.56 -8.40 -13.94
N GLY A 374 12.44 -8.94 -14.81
CA GLY A 374 13.27 -8.11 -15.67
C GLY A 374 14.45 -7.52 -14.89
N ASN A 375 15.42 -6.94 -15.61
CA ASN A 375 16.70 -6.54 -15.01
C ASN A 375 16.62 -5.22 -14.24
N THR A 376 15.78 -4.28 -14.67
CA THR A 376 15.58 -2.97 -14.04
C THR A 376 14.10 -2.64 -13.96
N ILE A 377 13.73 -1.66 -13.13
CA ILE A 377 12.35 -1.14 -13.01
C ILE A 377 11.79 -0.74 -14.38
N SER A 378 12.61 -0.21 -15.29
CA SER A 378 12.16 0.18 -16.63
C SER A 378 11.80 -1.01 -17.53
N ASN A 379 12.38 -2.19 -17.28
CA ASN A 379 12.14 -3.39 -18.08
C ASN A 379 10.86 -4.10 -17.66
N ASN A 380 10.08 -4.52 -18.66
CA ASN A 380 8.89 -5.34 -18.45
C ASN A 380 9.26 -6.70 -17.84
N PRO A 381 8.46 -7.20 -16.87
CA PRO A 381 8.59 -8.58 -16.42
C PRO A 381 8.30 -9.54 -17.57
N THR A 382 8.89 -10.74 -17.49
CA THR A 382 8.81 -11.73 -18.57
C THR A 382 8.36 -13.09 -18.06
N CYS A 383 7.81 -13.91 -18.97
CA CYS A 383 7.51 -15.32 -18.75
C CYS A 383 8.36 -16.15 -19.71
N SER A 384 8.84 -17.33 -19.30
CA SER A 384 9.64 -18.23 -20.15
C SER A 384 8.97 -18.65 -21.47
N TYR A 385 7.66 -18.46 -21.63
CA TYR A 385 6.89 -18.78 -22.84
C TYR A 385 6.51 -17.56 -23.70
N GLN A 386 7.34 -16.52 -23.72
CA GLN A 386 7.08 -15.26 -24.45
C GLN A 386 6.53 -15.45 -25.88
N ALA A 387 7.12 -16.36 -26.66
CA ALA A 387 6.71 -16.63 -28.05
C ALA A 387 5.27 -17.17 -28.21
N ARG A 388 4.60 -17.54 -27.12
CA ARG A 388 3.20 -18.02 -27.09
C ARG A 388 2.20 -16.94 -26.65
N GLY A 389 2.62 -15.67 -26.66
CA GLY A 389 1.79 -14.54 -26.26
C GLY A 389 1.86 -14.16 -24.79
N HIS A 390 2.81 -14.73 -24.04
CA HIS A 390 3.03 -14.42 -22.62
C HIS A 390 3.88 -13.15 -22.48
N GLN A 391 3.39 -12.04 -23.01
CA GLN A 391 4.09 -10.75 -23.02
C GLN A 391 3.08 -9.61 -22.80
N ILE A 392 3.51 -8.56 -22.10
CA ILE A 392 2.78 -7.30 -22.03
C ILE A 392 3.17 -6.41 -23.21
N THR A 393 2.18 -5.88 -23.92
CA THR A 393 2.37 -5.06 -25.12
C THR A 393 2.26 -3.56 -24.86
N ASP A 394 1.72 -3.18 -23.71
CA ASP A 394 1.59 -1.79 -23.26
C ASP A 394 2.59 -1.51 -22.11
N PRO A 395 3.18 -0.30 -22.04
CA PRO A 395 4.22 0.08 -21.07
C PRO A 395 3.78 0.15 -19.60
#